data_AF-A0A969H6L6-F1
#
_entry.id   AF-A0A969H6L6-F1
#
_cell.length_a   1.000
_cell.length_b   1.000
_cell.length_c   1.000
_cell.angle_alpha   90.00
_cell.angle_beta   90.00
_cell.angle_gamma   90.00
#
_symmetry.space_group_name_H-M   'P 1'
#
loop_
_entity.id
_entity.type
_entity.pdbx_description
1 polymer ?
#
loop_
_entity_poly.entity_id
_entity_poly.type
_entity_poly.pdbx_seq_one_letter_code
_entity_poly.pdbx_strand_id
1 'polypeptide(L)'
;MAHRLFTKGSFLLPIYEKDENGDYLLEMKPGSLNQLHGRLGFIDGIDRYNIEILSASKESQIKSKETIYRRFLFYKEFYAASKPVLICEGWTDYVYIENALLKLAPNYPSLVSLDDNGKGSFLIKRFKYSRSHTTKILGIKGGVGDFINFINSYKREFERFSVPGMREPVILLIDNDDGGKKVFNCIRSILGTDLEEMRKAPYIHVHRNLYLISTPLQGNQQKSQIEDLFDFSTLEVKIDGKSFDRSDEKVTETTYSKAVFAQKVVKEMASSINFQGFMPLLDRIAKVIESHYAQRKE
;
A
#
# COMPACT_ATOMS: atom_id res chain seq x y z
N MET A 1 -8.75 -7.93 23.72
CA MET A 1 -9.09 -8.12 22.29
C MET A 1 -7.84 -8.18 21.42
N ALA A 2 -7.13 -7.06 21.20
CA ALA A 2 -5.98 -6.98 20.30
C ALA A 2 -4.86 -7.99 20.61
N HIS A 3 -4.43 -8.12 21.87
CA HIS A 3 -3.41 -9.11 22.24
C HIS A 3 -3.81 -10.56 21.86
N ARG A 4 -5.06 -10.95 22.11
CA ARG A 4 -5.57 -12.28 21.70
C ARG A 4 -5.63 -12.43 20.19
N LEU A 5 -6.02 -11.40 19.46
CA LEU A 5 -5.97 -11.42 17.99
C LEU A 5 -4.55 -11.72 17.50
N PHE A 6 -3.54 -11.02 18.04
CA PHE A 6 -2.15 -11.15 17.60
C PHE A 6 -1.50 -12.50 17.96
N THR A 7 -1.97 -13.13 19.04
CA THR A 7 -1.35 -14.35 19.60
C THR A 7 -2.15 -15.63 19.37
N LYS A 8 -3.46 -15.52 19.14
CA LYS A 8 -4.40 -16.64 18.95
C LYS A 8 -5.22 -16.54 17.66
N GLY A 9 -5.15 -15.43 16.92
CA GLY A 9 -5.83 -15.24 15.63
C GLY A 9 -7.30 -14.86 15.77
N SER A 10 -7.83 -14.88 16.99
CA SER A 10 -9.24 -14.61 17.29
C SER A 10 -9.39 -13.93 18.65
N PHE A 11 -10.54 -13.28 18.85
CA PHE A 11 -10.94 -12.69 20.11
C PHE A 11 -12.46 -12.75 20.23
N LEU A 12 -12.96 -12.66 21.46
CA LEU A 12 -14.39 -12.62 21.74
C LEU A 12 -14.80 -11.19 22.09
N LEU A 13 -16.07 -10.88 21.83
CA LEU A 13 -16.73 -9.63 22.17
C LEU A 13 -17.93 -9.91 23.07
N PRO A 14 -18.11 -9.14 24.14
CA PRO A 14 -19.37 -9.14 24.88
C PRO A 14 -20.46 -8.52 24.01
N ILE A 15 -21.57 -9.25 23.82
CA ILE A 15 -22.78 -8.79 23.15
C ILE A 15 -23.95 -9.00 24.11
N TYR A 16 -24.77 -7.97 24.25
CA TYR A 16 -26.02 -8.05 25.01
C TYR A 16 -27.14 -8.34 24.03
N GLU A 17 -27.81 -9.48 24.18
CA GLU A 17 -28.99 -9.83 23.41
C GLU A 17 -30.20 -9.85 24.33
N LYS A 18 -31.31 -9.34 23.81
CA LYS A 18 -32.57 -9.30 24.54
C LYS A 18 -33.26 -10.64 24.34
N ASP A 19 -33.61 -11.32 25.44
CA ASP A 19 -34.34 -12.58 25.40
C ASP A 19 -35.84 -12.35 25.17
N GLU A 20 -36.60 -13.45 25.07
CA GLU A 20 -38.05 -13.43 24.84
C GLU A 20 -38.83 -12.78 26.00
N ASN A 21 -38.26 -12.74 27.20
CA ASN A 21 -38.85 -12.13 28.39
C ASN A 21 -38.48 -10.63 28.51
N GLY A 22 -37.55 -10.17 27.69
CA GLY A 22 -37.08 -8.79 27.64
C GLY A 22 -35.85 -8.50 28.50
N ASP A 23 -35.25 -9.52 29.11
CA ASP A 23 -34.00 -9.42 29.86
C ASP A 23 -32.78 -9.44 28.94
N TYR A 24 -31.69 -8.79 29.36
CA TYR A 24 -30.44 -8.77 28.59
C TYR A 24 -29.51 -9.90 29.05
N LEU A 25 -29.21 -10.82 28.14
CA LEU A 25 -28.22 -11.86 28.34
C LEU A 25 -26.88 -11.42 27.75
N LEU A 26 -25.81 -11.57 28.54
CA LEU A 26 -24.45 -11.31 28.10
C LEU A 26 -23.87 -12.58 27.47
N GLU A 27 -23.58 -12.52 26.16
CA GLU A 27 -22.94 -13.61 25.43
C GLU A 27 -21.56 -13.18 24.88
N MET A 28 -20.59 -14.10 24.89
CA MET A 28 -19.26 -13.88 24.36
C MET A 28 -19.16 -14.43 22.92
N LYS A 29 -19.39 -13.58 21.92
CA LYS A 29 -19.36 -13.99 20.50
C LYS A 29 -18.01 -13.71 19.84
N PRO A 30 -17.61 -14.47 18.79
CA PRO A 30 -16.42 -14.17 18.01
C PRO A 30 -16.44 -12.76 17.43
N GLY A 31 -15.35 -12.01 17.63
CA GLY A 31 -15.18 -10.66 17.10
C GLY A 31 -14.53 -10.64 15.71
N SER A 32 -14.95 -9.71 14.87
CA SER A 32 -14.36 -9.46 13.55
C SER A 32 -13.32 -8.33 13.56
N LEU A 33 -12.38 -8.36 12.60
CA LEU A 33 -11.41 -7.28 12.42
C LEU A 33 -12.08 -5.91 12.26
N ASN A 34 -13.23 -5.83 11.58
CA ASN A 34 -13.96 -4.58 11.38
C ASN A 34 -14.53 -4.03 12.69
N GLN A 35 -15.07 -4.89 13.56
CA GLN A 35 -15.55 -4.48 14.89
C GLN A 35 -14.40 -3.96 15.76
N LEU A 36 -13.24 -4.63 15.76
CA LEU A 36 -12.08 -4.15 16.51
C LEU A 36 -11.52 -2.84 15.93
N HIS A 37 -11.49 -2.70 14.60
CA HIS A 37 -11.09 -1.47 13.93
C HIS A 37 -11.99 -0.30 14.34
N GLY A 38 -13.31 -0.48 14.33
CA GLY A 38 -14.26 0.55 14.75
C GLY A 38 -14.07 0.96 16.21
N ARG A 39 -13.87 -0.01 17.11
CA ARG A 39 -13.62 0.27 18.54
C ARG A 39 -12.31 1.02 18.78
N LEU A 40 -11.21 0.59 18.15
CA LEU A 40 -9.91 1.26 18.29
C LEU A 40 -9.93 2.66 17.65
N GLY A 41 -10.57 2.80 16.49
CA GLY A 41 -10.74 4.09 15.83
C GLY A 41 -11.60 5.07 16.64
N PHE A 42 -12.63 4.59 17.34
CA PHE A 42 -13.41 5.42 18.25
C PHE A 42 -12.58 5.90 19.45
N ILE A 43 -11.83 4.99 20.11
CA ILE A 43 -10.95 5.33 21.23
C ILE A 43 -9.92 6.38 20.80
N ASP A 44 -9.28 6.17 19.65
CA ASP A 44 -8.34 7.12 19.06
C ASP A 44 -8.96 8.49 18.81
N GLY A 45 -10.17 8.53 18.24
CA GLY A 45 -10.89 9.77 18.00
C GLY A 45 -11.14 10.57 19.28
N ILE A 46 -11.54 9.90 20.37
CA ILE A 46 -11.72 10.52 21.68
C ILE A 46 -10.40 11.01 22.27
N ASP A 47 -9.33 10.20 22.20
CA ASP A 47 -8.02 10.60 22.71
C ASP A 47 -7.48 11.85 21.97
N ARG A 48 -7.71 11.95 20.66
CA ARG A 48 -7.32 13.15 19.88
C ARG A 48 -8.13 14.39 20.25
N TYR A 49 -9.46 14.26 20.36
CA TYR A 49 -10.30 15.35 20.83
C TYR A 49 -9.84 15.87 22.20
N ASN A 50 -9.47 14.95 23.10
CA ASN A 50 -8.93 15.30 24.41
C ASN A 50 -7.56 16.00 24.31
N ILE A 51 -6.67 15.61 23.39
CA ILE A 51 -5.38 16.31 23.17
C ILE A 51 -5.60 17.75 22.72
N GLU A 52 -6.49 17.95 21.75
CA GLU A 52 -6.77 19.27 21.18
C GLU A 52 -7.32 20.24 22.25
N ILE A 53 -7.99 19.72 23.29
CA ILE A 53 -8.64 20.54 24.33
C ILE A 53 -7.83 20.63 25.63
N LEU A 54 -7.13 19.58 26.05
CA LEU A 54 -6.63 19.43 27.44
C LEU A 54 -5.11 19.61 27.62
N SER A 55 -4.40 20.11 26.60
CA SER A 55 -2.97 20.47 26.61
C SER A 55 -2.06 19.69 27.61
N ALA A 56 -1.38 18.66 27.09
CA ALA A 56 -0.15 18.02 27.59
C ALA A 56 -0.20 17.02 28.77
N SER A 57 -1.21 16.97 29.64
CA SER A 57 -1.11 16.12 30.86
C SER A 57 -1.34 14.60 30.69
N LYS A 58 -1.83 14.12 29.53
CA LYS A 58 -2.16 12.68 29.28
C LYS A 58 -1.36 12.01 28.15
N GLU A 59 -0.27 12.63 27.70
CA GLU A 59 0.43 12.24 26.46
C GLU A 59 0.99 10.80 26.48
N SER A 60 1.46 10.32 27.63
CA SER A 60 2.09 8.99 27.76
C SER A 60 1.09 7.82 27.62
N GLN A 61 -0.09 7.92 28.24
CA GLN A 61 -1.15 6.90 28.12
C GLN A 61 -1.68 6.85 26.68
N ILE A 62 -1.79 8.01 26.02
CA ILE A 62 -2.27 8.09 24.64
C ILE A 62 -1.28 7.44 23.67
N LYS A 63 0.02 7.67 23.84
CA LYS A 63 1.08 6.99 23.06
C LYS A 63 1.00 5.46 23.16
N SER A 64 0.62 4.92 24.32
CA SER A 64 0.46 3.47 24.51
C SER A 64 -0.72 2.89 23.73
N LYS A 65 -1.87 3.58 23.71
CA LYS A 65 -3.07 3.18 22.98
C LYS A 65 -2.89 3.32 21.47
N GLU A 66 -2.30 4.42 21.03
CA GLU A 66 -1.94 4.64 19.62
C GLU A 66 -0.98 3.55 19.13
N THR A 67 -0.03 3.11 19.97
CA THR A 67 0.86 1.99 19.64
C THR A 67 0.08 0.68 19.43
N ILE A 68 -0.93 0.39 20.24
CA ILE A 68 -1.80 -0.79 20.04
C ILE A 68 -2.60 -0.67 18.75
N TYR A 69 -3.13 0.53 18.47
CA TYR A 69 -3.90 0.75 17.26
C TYR A 69 -3.02 0.63 16.01
N ARG A 70 -1.82 1.24 16.02
CA ARG A 70 -0.81 1.06 14.97
C ARG A 70 -0.50 -0.41 14.73
N ARG A 71 -0.23 -1.19 15.80
CA ARG A 71 0.02 -2.62 15.70
C ARG A 71 -1.16 -3.37 15.08
N PHE A 72 -2.38 -3.04 15.50
CA PHE A 72 -3.59 -3.61 14.90
C PHE A 72 -3.69 -3.31 13.40
N LEU A 73 -3.33 -2.10 12.97
CA LEU A 73 -3.32 -1.75 11.55
C LEU A 73 -2.27 -2.53 10.77
N PHE A 74 -1.05 -2.73 11.32
CA PHE A 74 -0.06 -3.62 10.70
C PHE A 74 -0.60 -5.05 10.57
N TYR A 75 -1.27 -5.56 11.61
CA TYR A 75 -1.88 -6.88 11.57
C TYR A 75 -2.95 -6.97 10.48
N LYS A 76 -3.91 -6.05 10.49
CA LYS A 76 -5.08 -6.07 9.58
C LYS A 76 -4.69 -5.82 8.12
N GLU A 77 -3.83 -4.85 7.86
CA GLU A 77 -3.54 -4.40 6.49
C GLU A 77 -2.48 -5.25 5.79
N PHE A 78 -1.54 -5.85 6.54
CA PHE A 78 -0.35 -6.50 5.97
C PHE A 78 -0.15 -7.94 6.45
N TYR A 79 -0.35 -8.23 7.73
CA TYR A 79 -0.11 -9.58 8.27
C TYR A 79 -1.24 -10.56 7.92
N ALA A 80 -2.49 -10.11 8.03
CA ALA A 80 -3.71 -10.85 7.74
C ALA A 80 -4.37 -10.36 6.44
N ALA A 81 -3.58 -9.81 5.51
CA ALA A 81 -4.06 -9.39 4.22
C ALA A 81 -4.71 -10.57 3.46
N SER A 82 -5.82 -10.30 2.79
CA SER A 82 -6.58 -11.30 2.02
C SER A 82 -6.29 -11.27 0.51
N LYS A 83 -5.45 -10.32 0.08
CA LYS A 83 -4.95 -10.15 -1.29
C LYS A 83 -3.53 -9.60 -1.22
N PRO A 84 -2.69 -9.82 -2.25
CA PRO A 84 -1.42 -9.11 -2.40
C PRO A 84 -1.61 -7.60 -2.26
N VAL A 85 -0.77 -6.92 -1.49
CA VAL A 85 -0.91 -5.50 -1.20
C VAL A 85 0.15 -4.71 -1.96
N LEU A 86 -0.26 -3.81 -2.84
CA LEU A 86 0.64 -2.88 -3.53
C LEU A 86 0.64 -1.53 -2.82
N ILE A 87 1.83 -1.02 -2.51
CA ILE A 87 2.08 0.29 -1.90
C ILE A 87 2.94 1.09 -2.88
N CYS A 88 2.37 2.11 -3.53
CA CYS A 88 3.09 3.04 -4.41
C CYS A 88 3.41 4.35 -3.68
N GLU A 89 4.29 5.21 -4.19
CA GLU A 89 4.58 6.50 -3.55
C GLU A 89 3.38 7.45 -3.63
N GLY A 90 2.76 7.54 -4.81
CA GLY A 90 1.62 8.40 -5.08
C GLY A 90 0.33 7.64 -5.38
N TRP A 91 -0.80 8.34 -5.31
CA TRP A 91 -2.08 7.76 -5.74
C TRP A 91 -2.23 7.70 -7.26
N THR A 92 -1.50 8.54 -7.98
CA THR A 92 -1.43 8.60 -9.45
C THR A 92 -0.91 7.29 -10.02
N ASP A 93 0.09 6.69 -9.36
CA ASP A 93 0.72 5.43 -9.76
C ASP A 93 -0.31 4.29 -9.79
N TYR A 94 -1.23 4.27 -8.83
CA TYR A 94 -2.33 3.30 -8.85
C TYR A 94 -3.21 3.49 -10.08
N VAL A 95 -3.50 4.72 -10.49
CA VAL A 95 -4.30 4.98 -11.71
C VAL A 95 -3.56 4.46 -12.93
N TYR A 96 -2.25 4.69 -13.03
CA TYR A 96 -1.46 4.22 -14.16
C TYR A 96 -1.44 2.68 -14.24
N ILE A 97 -1.12 2.02 -13.12
CA ILE A 97 -1.03 0.57 -13.02
C ILE A 97 -2.39 -0.10 -13.24
N GLU A 98 -3.47 0.44 -12.66
CA GLU A 98 -4.82 -0.11 -12.83
C GLU A 98 -5.28 -0.04 -14.29
N ASN A 99 -5.05 1.08 -15.00
CA ASN A 99 -5.39 1.18 -16.42
C ASN A 99 -4.50 0.29 -17.30
N ALA A 100 -3.20 0.20 -16.99
CA ALA A 100 -2.30 -0.72 -17.69
C ALA A 100 -2.73 -2.18 -17.53
N LEU A 101 -3.09 -2.60 -16.31
CA LEU A 101 -3.60 -3.94 -16.01
C LEU A 101 -4.88 -4.24 -16.78
N LEU A 102 -5.83 -3.30 -16.83
CA LEU A 102 -7.07 -3.51 -17.60
C LEU A 102 -6.80 -3.69 -19.10
N LYS A 103 -5.88 -2.89 -19.67
CA LYS A 103 -5.51 -2.98 -21.09
C LYS A 103 -4.74 -4.26 -21.43
N LEU A 104 -3.89 -4.72 -20.50
CA LEU A 104 -3.01 -5.87 -20.66
C LEU A 104 -3.54 -7.13 -19.95
N ALA A 105 -4.82 -7.14 -19.56
CA ALA A 105 -5.41 -8.19 -18.71
C ALA A 105 -5.16 -9.63 -19.21
N PRO A 106 -5.21 -9.93 -20.53
CA PRO A 106 -4.92 -11.28 -21.02
C PRO A 106 -3.54 -11.82 -20.64
N ASN A 107 -2.56 -10.93 -20.44
CA ASN A 107 -1.19 -11.30 -20.08
C ASN A 107 -0.99 -11.45 -18.56
N TYR A 108 -1.92 -10.93 -17.74
CA TYR A 108 -1.77 -10.86 -16.29
C TYR A 108 -2.98 -11.43 -15.52
N PRO A 109 -3.38 -12.69 -15.78
CA PRO A 109 -4.52 -13.31 -15.11
C PRO A 109 -4.34 -13.48 -13.60
N SER A 110 -3.10 -13.40 -13.09
CA SER A 110 -2.78 -13.42 -11.66
C SER A 110 -2.97 -12.06 -10.97
N LEU A 111 -3.10 -10.97 -11.73
CA LEU A 111 -3.21 -9.60 -11.21
C LEU A 111 -4.60 -8.99 -11.43
N VAL A 112 -5.28 -9.38 -12.50
CA VAL A 112 -6.61 -8.88 -12.87
C VAL A 112 -7.40 -9.97 -13.58
N SER A 113 -8.70 -10.03 -13.30
CA SER A 113 -9.66 -10.87 -14.02
C SER A 113 -10.71 -9.99 -14.70
N LEU A 114 -11.10 -10.33 -15.93
CA LEU A 114 -12.23 -9.68 -16.60
C LEU A 114 -13.47 -10.57 -16.44
N ASP A 115 -14.63 -9.96 -16.20
CA ASP A 115 -15.91 -10.66 -16.31
C ASP A 115 -16.39 -10.74 -17.77
N ASP A 116 -17.53 -11.41 -17.99
CA ASP A 116 -18.12 -11.61 -19.33
C ASP A 116 -18.47 -10.28 -20.04
N ASN A 117 -18.63 -9.19 -19.29
CA ASN A 117 -18.91 -7.85 -19.81
C ASN A 117 -17.62 -7.02 -20.01
N GLY A 118 -16.45 -7.63 -19.83
CA GLY A 118 -15.15 -6.96 -19.91
C GLY A 118 -14.83 -6.07 -18.71
N LYS A 119 -15.61 -6.11 -17.62
CA LYS A 119 -15.33 -5.34 -16.41
C LYS A 119 -14.26 -6.04 -15.58
N GLY A 120 -13.17 -5.32 -15.32
CA GLY A 120 -12.05 -5.84 -14.57
C GLY A 120 -12.24 -5.84 -13.05
N SER A 121 -11.77 -6.91 -12.42
CA SER A 121 -11.62 -7.07 -10.98
C SER A 121 -10.15 -7.28 -10.64
N PHE A 122 -9.57 -6.37 -9.87
CA PHE A 122 -8.17 -6.49 -9.44
C PHE A 122 -8.00 -7.57 -8.36
N LEU A 123 -7.04 -8.45 -8.58
CA LEU A 123 -6.64 -9.51 -7.65
C LEU A 123 -5.60 -8.99 -6.64
N ILE A 124 -4.99 -7.84 -6.93
CA ILE A 124 -4.17 -7.07 -6.00
C ILE A 124 -4.98 -5.97 -5.30
N LYS A 125 -4.60 -5.64 -4.08
CA LYS A 125 -5.18 -4.55 -3.29
C LYS A 125 -4.24 -3.35 -3.29
N ARG A 126 -4.72 -2.19 -3.73
CA ARG A 126 -4.02 -0.91 -3.47
C ARG A 126 -4.08 -0.55 -1.98
N PHE A 127 -2.95 -0.12 -1.43
CA PHE A 127 -2.93 0.48 -0.10
C PHE A 127 -3.48 1.91 -0.18
N LYS A 128 -4.70 2.10 0.33
CA LYS A 128 -5.38 3.40 0.25
C LYS A 128 -4.69 4.43 1.15
N TYR A 129 -4.03 5.40 0.54
CA TYR A 129 -3.70 6.71 1.12
C TYR A 129 -4.97 7.50 1.38
N SER A 130 -5.80 7.03 2.31
CA SER A 130 -6.83 7.90 2.83
C SER A 130 -6.12 9.06 3.53
N ARG A 131 -6.60 10.31 3.37
CA ARG A 131 -6.27 11.42 4.29
C ARG A 131 -6.74 11.15 5.72
N SER A 132 -7.12 9.90 6.03
CA SER A 132 -7.58 9.47 7.33
C SER A 132 -6.42 9.45 8.31
N HIS A 133 -6.79 9.42 9.57
CA HIS A 133 -5.83 9.31 10.65
C HIS A 133 -5.06 7.96 10.62
N THR A 134 -5.62 6.90 10.04
CA THR A 134 -5.02 5.57 9.94
C THR A 134 -3.68 5.56 9.19
N THR A 135 -3.55 6.34 8.11
CA THR A 135 -2.29 6.46 7.34
C THR A 135 -1.23 7.25 8.11
N LYS A 136 -1.66 8.26 8.88
CA LYS A 136 -0.79 9.00 9.81
C LYS A 136 -0.24 8.07 10.89
N ILE A 137 -1.07 7.22 11.48
CA ILE A 137 -0.67 6.23 12.49
C ILE A 137 0.33 5.22 11.93
N LEU A 138 0.12 4.75 10.70
CA LEU A 138 1.05 3.81 10.05
C LEU A 138 2.36 4.46 9.60
N GLY A 139 2.41 5.80 9.55
CA GLY A 139 3.57 6.55 9.08
C GLY A 139 3.78 6.48 7.57
N ILE A 140 2.69 6.31 6.79
CA ILE A 140 2.73 6.22 5.32
C ILE A 140 1.81 7.30 4.75
N LYS A 141 2.30 8.53 4.67
CA LYS A 141 1.58 9.70 4.13
C LYS A 141 1.96 9.99 2.67
N GLY A 142 3.08 9.46 2.21
CA GLY A 142 3.60 9.57 0.85
C GLY A 142 5.04 10.10 0.89
N GLY A 143 5.90 9.54 0.04
CA GLY A 143 7.30 9.94 -0.07
C GLY A 143 8.30 8.97 0.55
N VAL A 144 9.55 9.14 0.12
CA VAL A 144 10.70 8.30 0.46
C VAL A 144 10.97 8.15 1.97
N GLY A 145 10.83 9.22 2.75
CA GLY A 145 11.09 9.20 4.19
C GLY A 145 10.10 8.33 4.97
N ASP A 146 8.84 8.30 4.52
CA ASP A 146 7.79 7.49 5.11
C ASP A 146 8.04 6.00 4.88
N PHE A 147 8.57 5.63 3.71
CA PHE A 147 8.90 4.23 3.39
C PHE A 147 10.00 3.66 4.30
N ILE A 148 11.02 4.44 4.62
CA ILE A 148 12.07 4.03 5.57
C ILE A 148 11.45 3.78 6.97
N ASN A 149 10.62 4.70 7.45
CA ASN A 149 9.93 4.56 8.73
C ASN A 149 8.98 3.36 8.75
N PHE A 150 8.29 3.12 7.63
CA PHE A 150 7.42 1.99 7.42
C PHE A 150 8.20 0.68 7.51
N ILE A 151 9.30 0.50 6.76
CA ILE A 151 10.12 -0.73 6.78
C ILE A 151 10.60 -1.05 8.20
N ASN A 152 11.12 -0.05 8.92
CA ASN A 152 11.57 -0.23 10.30
C ASN A 152 10.43 -0.60 11.26
N SER A 153 9.28 0.05 11.10
CA SER A 153 8.08 -0.25 11.89
C SER A 153 7.51 -1.63 11.57
N TYR A 154 7.56 -2.04 10.30
CA TYR A 154 7.12 -3.34 9.82
C TYR A 154 7.90 -4.45 10.53
N LYS A 155 9.23 -4.40 10.49
CA LYS A 155 10.10 -5.35 11.20
C LYS A 155 9.74 -5.45 12.68
N ARG A 156 9.62 -4.31 13.36
CA ARG A 156 9.33 -4.27 14.80
C ARG A 156 7.95 -4.81 15.17
N GLU A 157 6.92 -4.54 14.37
CA GLU A 157 5.57 -5.03 14.66
C GLU A 157 5.40 -6.51 14.31
N PHE A 158 6.08 -7.00 13.26
CA PHE A 158 5.94 -8.37 12.80
C PHE A 158 6.50 -9.40 13.80
N GLU A 159 7.50 -9.03 14.60
CA GLU A 159 7.99 -9.87 15.72
C GLU A 159 6.97 -10.03 16.86
N ARG A 160 5.84 -9.33 16.82
CA ARG A 160 4.79 -9.36 17.87
C ARG A 160 3.56 -10.18 17.48
N PHE A 161 3.58 -10.78 16.30
CA PHE A 161 2.52 -11.66 15.81
C PHE A 161 3.01 -13.10 15.85
N SER A 162 2.25 -13.99 16.51
CA SER A 162 2.67 -15.38 16.73
C SER A 162 1.72 -16.40 16.10
N VAL A 163 0.79 -15.94 15.26
CA VAL A 163 -0.25 -16.77 14.62
C VAL A 163 0.10 -16.98 13.16
N PRO A 164 -0.34 -18.08 12.52
CA PRO A 164 -0.17 -18.23 11.08
C PRO A 164 -0.73 -17.02 10.32
N GLY A 165 0.07 -16.45 9.44
CA GLY A 165 -0.28 -15.27 8.67
C GLY A 165 0.62 -15.09 7.47
N MET A 166 0.71 -13.85 6.99
CA MET A 166 1.60 -13.44 5.91
C MET A 166 1.35 -14.25 4.63
N ARG A 167 0.07 -14.60 4.38
CA ARG A 167 -0.33 -15.44 3.24
C ARG A 167 -0.14 -14.73 1.91
N GLU A 168 -0.23 -13.40 1.95
CA GLU A 168 -0.20 -12.53 0.79
C GLU A 168 1.03 -11.63 0.85
N PRO A 169 1.72 -11.38 -0.28
CA PRO A 169 2.86 -10.50 -0.29
C PRO A 169 2.43 -9.03 -0.14
N VAL A 170 3.29 -8.25 0.51
CA VAL A 170 3.23 -6.79 0.54
C VAL A 170 4.36 -6.29 -0.36
N ILE A 171 3.99 -5.50 -1.36
CA ILE A 171 4.87 -5.05 -2.43
C ILE A 171 4.98 -3.53 -2.32
N LEU A 172 6.17 -3.05 -1.99
CA LEU A 172 6.51 -1.63 -2.01
C LEU A 172 7.09 -1.30 -3.38
N LEU A 173 6.49 -0.35 -4.09
CA LEU A 173 6.98 0.19 -5.36
C LEU A 173 7.63 1.55 -5.13
N ILE A 174 8.86 1.70 -5.61
CA ILE A 174 9.59 2.97 -5.64
C ILE A 174 10.04 3.31 -7.06
N ASP A 175 10.24 4.60 -7.32
CA ASP A 175 10.99 5.01 -8.50
C ASP A 175 12.47 4.60 -8.37
N ASN A 176 13.10 4.32 -9.51
CA ASN A 176 14.49 3.92 -9.58
C ASN A 176 15.40 5.14 -9.79
N ASP A 177 15.23 6.17 -8.97
CA ASP A 177 15.88 7.47 -9.11
C ASP A 177 16.66 7.85 -7.83
N ASP A 178 17.01 9.13 -7.66
CA ASP A 178 17.71 9.60 -6.46
C ASP A 178 16.82 9.60 -5.21
N GLY A 179 15.50 9.75 -5.38
CA GLY A 179 14.52 9.58 -4.31
C GLY A 179 14.54 8.15 -3.79
N GLY A 180 14.35 7.18 -4.69
CA GLY A 180 14.39 5.75 -4.38
C GLY A 180 15.72 5.29 -3.75
N LYS A 181 16.84 5.92 -4.10
CA LYS A 181 18.18 5.60 -3.56
C LYS A 181 18.23 5.57 -2.02
N LYS A 182 17.49 6.42 -1.32
CA LYS A 182 17.45 6.40 0.16
C LYS A 182 16.77 5.14 0.70
N VAL A 183 15.72 4.65 0.03
CA VAL A 183 15.04 3.39 0.39
C VAL A 183 15.98 2.21 0.12
N PHE A 184 16.66 2.20 -1.03
CA PHE A 184 17.66 1.18 -1.33
C PHE A 184 18.77 1.14 -0.27
N ASN A 185 19.31 2.29 0.14
CA ASN A 185 20.33 2.35 1.20
C ASN A 185 19.81 1.79 2.54
N CYS A 186 18.55 2.06 2.90
CA CYS A 186 17.92 1.47 4.08
C CYS A 186 17.82 -0.06 3.97
N ILE A 187 17.52 -0.60 2.79
CA ILE A 187 17.42 -2.05 2.61
C ILE A 187 18.82 -2.68 2.56
N ARG A 188 19.80 -1.99 1.96
CA ARG A 188 21.20 -2.40 1.97
C ARG A 188 21.76 -2.53 3.39
N SER A 189 21.41 -1.64 4.31
CA SER A 189 21.82 -1.79 5.72
C SER A 189 21.15 -2.98 6.43
N ILE A 190 20.05 -3.50 5.88
CA ILE A 190 19.33 -4.66 6.39
C ILE A 190 19.86 -5.97 5.80
N LEU A 191 20.14 -6.00 4.48
CA LEU A 191 20.44 -7.22 3.73
C LEU A 191 21.92 -7.36 3.32
N GLY A 192 22.69 -6.28 3.32
CA GLY A 192 24.08 -6.27 2.85
C GLY A 192 24.26 -6.33 1.32
N THR A 193 23.18 -6.31 0.54
CA THR A 193 23.20 -6.42 -0.93
C THR A 193 23.77 -5.17 -1.59
N ASP A 194 24.42 -5.34 -2.75
CA ASP A 194 24.93 -4.22 -3.54
C ASP A 194 23.80 -3.36 -4.15
N LEU A 195 24.03 -2.05 -4.23
CA LEU A 195 23.03 -1.11 -4.72
C LEU A 195 22.72 -1.32 -6.21
N GLU A 196 23.71 -1.56 -7.05
CA GLU A 196 23.51 -1.73 -8.49
C GLU A 196 22.81 -3.06 -8.80
N GLU A 197 23.11 -4.10 -8.03
CA GLU A 197 22.36 -5.36 -8.05
C GLU A 197 20.89 -5.14 -7.69
N MET A 198 20.62 -4.44 -6.59
CA MET A 198 19.26 -4.12 -6.14
C MET A 198 18.45 -3.33 -7.17
N ARG A 199 19.07 -2.37 -7.86
CA ARG A 199 18.39 -1.53 -8.87
C ARG A 199 17.99 -2.30 -10.13
N LYS A 200 18.70 -3.38 -10.44
CA LYS A 200 18.45 -4.25 -11.61
C LYS A 200 17.60 -5.47 -11.27
N ALA A 201 17.54 -5.85 -10.00
CA ALA A 201 16.78 -7.00 -9.54
C ALA A 201 15.29 -6.89 -9.93
N PRO A 202 14.62 -8.01 -10.28
CA PRO A 202 13.18 -8.02 -10.53
C PRO A 202 12.38 -7.66 -9.28
N TYR A 203 12.87 -8.08 -8.11
CA TYR A 203 12.38 -7.71 -6.80
C TYR A 203 13.44 -7.97 -5.73
N ILE A 204 13.24 -7.40 -4.55
CA ILE A 204 14.07 -7.65 -3.36
C ILE A 204 13.15 -8.15 -2.24
N HIS A 205 13.47 -9.31 -1.66
CA HIS A 205 12.82 -9.77 -0.44
C HIS A 205 13.39 -9.02 0.76
N VAL A 206 12.56 -8.19 1.42
CA VAL A 206 13.04 -7.28 2.47
C VAL A 206 12.93 -7.92 3.84
N HIS A 207 11.74 -8.39 4.20
CA HIS A 207 11.48 -9.03 5.49
C HIS A 207 10.12 -9.74 5.49
N ARG A 208 10.08 -11.02 5.87
CA ARG A 208 8.84 -11.80 5.96
C ARG A 208 8.07 -11.82 4.63
N ASN A 209 6.87 -11.24 4.53
CA ASN A 209 6.12 -11.09 3.28
C ASN A 209 6.26 -9.70 2.65
N LEU A 210 7.22 -8.87 3.09
CA LEU A 210 7.52 -7.56 2.49
C LEU A 210 8.57 -7.71 1.39
N TYR A 211 8.24 -7.18 0.21
CA TYR A 211 9.07 -7.12 -0.98
C TYR A 211 9.18 -5.67 -1.46
N LEU A 212 10.31 -5.33 -2.07
CA LEU A 212 10.52 -4.09 -2.79
C LEU A 212 10.63 -4.39 -4.29
N ILE A 213 9.96 -3.60 -5.11
CA ILE A 213 10.19 -3.49 -6.55
C ILE A 213 10.50 -2.04 -6.89
N SER A 214 11.28 -1.83 -7.94
CA SER A 214 11.51 -0.49 -8.51
C SER A 214 10.91 -0.39 -9.91
N THR A 215 10.73 0.84 -10.39
CA THR A 215 10.44 1.05 -11.82
C THR A 215 11.59 0.47 -12.68
N PRO A 216 11.25 -0.20 -13.80
CA PRO A 216 12.24 -0.82 -14.66
C PRO A 216 13.06 0.25 -15.40
N LEU A 217 14.39 0.09 -15.41
CA LEU A 217 15.27 0.91 -16.23
C LEU A 217 14.98 0.67 -17.71
N GLN A 218 14.89 1.73 -18.51
CA GLN A 218 14.68 1.61 -19.96
C GLN A 218 16.00 1.74 -20.73
N GLY A 219 16.32 0.75 -21.55
CA GLY A 219 17.55 0.73 -22.33
C GLY A 219 18.79 0.88 -21.46
N ASN A 220 19.62 1.90 -21.76
CA ASN A 220 20.85 2.21 -21.02
C ASN A 220 20.65 3.29 -19.94
N GLN A 221 19.41 3.61 -19.58
CA GLN A 221 19.15 4.61 -18.54
C GLN A 221 19.59 4.10 -17.16
N GLN A 222 20.16 5.01 -16.39
CA GLN A 222 20.60 4.76 -15.02
C GLN A 222 19.54 5.12 -13.99
N LYS A 223 18.41 5.68 -14.40
CA LYS A 223 17.27 6.05 -13.55
C LYS A 223 15.96 5.85 -14.31
N SER A 224 14.88 5.64 -13.57
CA SER A 224 13.53 5.61 -14.13
C SER A 224 12.51 6.06 -13.10
N GLN A 225 11.45 6.71 -13.56
CA GLN A 225 10.22 6.97 -12.81
C GLN A 225 9.04 6.30 -13.50
N ILE A 226 7.90 6.15 -12.83
CA ILE A 226 6.75 5.45 -13.40
C ILE A 226 6.20 6.13 -14.66
N GLU A 227 6.31 7.46 -14.76
CA GLU A 227 5.89 8.21 -15.94
C GLU A 227 6.72 7.89 -17.19
N ASP A 228 7.95 7.38 -17.03
CA ASP A 228 8.79 6.99 -18.18
C ASP A 228 8.22 5.75 -18.91
N LEU A 229 7.25 5.06 -18.32
CA LEU A 229 6.59 3.89 -18.92
C LEU A 229 5.51 4.25 -19.95
N PHE A 230 5.19 5.54 -20.10
CA PHE A 230 4.32 6.04 -21.15
C PHE A 230 5.10 6.39 -22.41
N ASP A 231 4.43 6.30 -23.57
CA ASP A 231 5.01 6.80 -24.81
C ASP A 231 5.01 8.34 -24.87
N PHE A 232 5.82 8.87 -25.79
CA PHE A 232 5.98 10.30 -25.99
C PHE A 232 4.66 10.98 -26.33
N SER A 233 3.84 10.39 -27.20
CA SER A 233 2.53 10.92 -27.58
C SER A 233 1.58 11.09 -26.41
N THR A 234 1.59 10.17 -25.45
CA THR A 234 0.76 10.24 -24.25
C THR A 234 1.25 11.37 -23.33
N LEU A 235 2.57 11.50 -23.17
CA LEU A 235 3.19 12.50 -22.30
C LEU A 235 3.07 13.94 -22.87
N GLU A 236 2.91 14.08 -24.18
CA GLU A 236 2.73 15.38 -24.85
C GLU A 236 1.28 15.87 -24.93
N VAL A 237 0.31 15.08 -24.46
CA VAL A 237 -1.10 15.51 -24.46
C VAL A 237 -1.24 16.82 -23.69
N LYS A 238 -1.82 17.82 -24.36
CA LYS A 238 -2.12 19.12 -23.74
C LYS A 238 -3.54 19.14 -23.18
N ILE A 239 -3.69 19.71 -22.00
CA ILE A 239 -4.99 19.98 -21.37
C ILE A 239 -5.12 21.49 -21.23
N ASP A 240 -6.14 22.07 -21.85
CA ASP A 240 -6.38 23.53 -21.86
C ASP A 240 -5.14 24.34 -22.28
N GLY A 241 -4.39 23.83 -23.27
CA GLY A 241 -3.15 24.45 -23.77
C GLY A 241 -1.90 24.22 -22.90
N LYS A 242 -2.04 23.61 -21.72
CA LYS A 242 -0.94 23.33 -20.78
C LYS A 242 -0.28 21.98 -21.05
N SER A 243 1.03 21.89 -20.81
CA SER A 243 1.82 20.65 -20.94
C SER A 243 1.94 19.89 -19.63
N PHE A 244 2.19 18.58 -19.71
CA PHE A 244 2.42 17.77 -18.52
C PHE A 244 3.72 18.16 -17.81
N ASP A 245 3.66 18.40 -16.50
CA ASP A 245 4.82 18.53 -15.63
C ASP A 245 4.96 17.27 -14.77
N ARG A 246 6.11 16.61 -14.94
CA ARG A 246 6.47 15.39 -14.21
C ARG A 246 7.01 15.69 -12.81
N SER A 247 7.37 16.92 -12.52
CA SER A 247 7.84 17.31 -11.19
C SER A 247 6.65 17.49 -10.24
N ASP A 248 6.91 17.28 -8.94
CA ASP A 248 5.97 17.63 -7.88
C ASP A 248 6.00 19.13 -7.52
N GLU A 249 6.59 19.98 -8.40
CA GLU A 249 6.63 21.42 -8.20
C GLU A 249 5.26 22.08 -8.44
N LYS A 250 5.12 23.34 -8.00
CA LYS A 250 3.86 24.07 -8.15
C LYS A 250 3.55 24.25 -9.64
N VAL A 251 2.42 23.66 -10.05
CA VAL A 251 1.77 23.86 -11.36
C VAL A 251 1.85 25.33 -11.78
N THR A 252 2.43 25.58 -12.94
CA THR A 252 2.56 26.94 -13.48
C THR A 252 1.35 27.30 -14.36
N GLU A 253 1.34 28.50 -14.92
CA GLU A 253 0.33 28.86 -15.92
C GLU A 253 0.41 27.98 -17.18
N THR A 254 1.58 27.40 -17.47
CA THR A 254 1.86 26.64 -18.69
C THR A 254 1.83 25.13 -18.51
N THR A 255 1.81 24.63 -17.27
CA THR A 255 1.86 23.18 -17.01
C THR A 255 0.65 22.65 -16.21
N TYR A 256 0.45 21.33 -16.22
CA TYR A 256 -0.49 20.62 -15.36
C TYR A 256 0.19 19.47 -14.61
N SER A 257 -0.34 19.10 -13.44
CA SER A 257 0.28 18.13 -12.52
C SER A 257 0.03 16.66 -12.88
N LYS A 258 0.78 15.75 -12.24
CA LYS A 258 0.53 14.29 -12.25
C LYS A 258 -0.93 13.92 -11.93
N ALA A 259 -1.57 14.65 -11.01
CA ALA A 259 -2.98 14.44 -10.68
C ALA A 259 -3.92 14.67 -11.87
N VAL A 260 -3.67 15.74 -12.64
CA VAL A 260 -4.42 16.04 -13.86
C VAL A 260 -4.08 15.02 -14.95
N PHE A 261 -2.81 14.66 -15.13
CA PHE A 261 -2.39 13.62 -16.07
C PHE A 261 -3.12 12.30 -15.83
N ALA A 262 -3.12 11.81 -14.58
CA ALA A 262 -3.78 10.57 -14.19
C ALA A 262 -5.29 10.57 -14.48
N GLN A 263 -5.98 11.68 -14.20
CA GLN A 263 -7.43 11.75 -14.38
C GLN A 263 -7.84 12.06 -15.81
N LYS A 264 -7.25 13.09 -16.42
CA LYS A 264 -7.67 13.67 -17.70
C LYS A 264 -7.02 13.03 -18.92
N VAL A 265 -5.85 12.44 -18.74
CA VAL A 265 -5.16 11.74 -19.85
C VAL A 265 -5.30 10.24 -19.63
N VAL A 266 -4.69 9.70 -18.58
CA VAL A 266 -4.58 8.24 -18.43
C VAL A 266 -5.95 7.56 -18.27
N LYS A 267 -6.80 8.08 -17.40
CA LYS A 267 -8.11 7.46 -17.14
C LYS A 267 -9.14 7.76 -18.23
N GLU A 268 -9.25 9.01 -18.69
CA GLU A 268 -10.24 9.40 -19.70
C GLU A 268 -9.88 8.89 -21.11
N MET A 269 -8.58 8.77 -21.43
CA MET A 269 -8.09 8.34 -22.75
C MET A 269 -7.48 6.92 -22.72
N ALA A 270 -7.80 6.11 -21.71
CA ALA A 270 -7.23 4.77 -21.52
C ALA A 270 -7.35 3.85 -22.74
N SER A 271 -8.41 3.99 -23.55
CA SER A 271 -8.61 3.15 -24.73
C SER A 271 -7.59 3.39 -25.84
N SER A 272 -7.07 4.62 -25.97
CA SER A 272 -6.12 5.05 -27.02
C SER A 272 -4.66 5.02 -26.59
N ILE A 273 -4.36 4.88 -25.29
CA ILE A 273 -2.99 4.85 -24.77
C ILE A 273 -2.35 3.48 -25.00
N ASN A 274 -1.09 3.48 -25.41
CA ASN A 274 -0.26 2.28 -25.44
C ASN A 274 0.37 2.02 -24.06
N PHE A 275 -0.06 0.94 -23.40
CA PHE A 275 0.46 0.55 -22.08
C PHE A 275 1.59 -0.49 -22.13
N GLN A 276 2.12 -0.86 -23.30
CA GLN A 276 3.17 -1.89 -23.39
C GLN A 276 4.42 -1.57 -22.55
N GLY A 277 4.76 -0.29 -22.37
CA GLY A 277 5.87 0.13 -21.50
C GLY A 277 5.70 -0.27 -20.03
N PHE A 278 4.47 -0.57 -19.58
CA PHE A 278 4.19 -1.06 -18.22
C PHE A 278 4.45 -2.55 -18.03
N MET A 279 4.57 -3.34 -19.10
CA MET A 279 4.73 -4.80 -19.00
C MET A 279 5.87 -5.21 -18.05
N PRO A 280 7.11 -4.65 -18.14
CA PRO A 280 8.19 -5.07 -17.26
C PRO A 280 7.92 -4.76 -15.77
N LEU A 281 7.14 -3.71 -15.47
CA LEU A 281 6.73 -3.42 -14.10
C LEU A 281 5.67 -4.41 -13.60
N LEU A 282 4.68 -4.73 -14.44
CA LEU A 282 3.64 -5.72 -14.12
C LEU A 282 4.22 -7.13 -13.96
N ASP A 283 5.21 -7.49 -14.77
CA ASP A 283 5.96 -8.75 -14.66
C ASP A 283 6.64 -8.86 -13.30
N ARG A 284 7.25 -7.77 -12.79
CA ARG A 284 7.86 -7.73 -11.44
C ARG A 284 6.82 -8.00 -10.35
N ILE A 285 5.63 -7.38 -10.43
CA ILE A 285 4.53 -7.60 -9.48
C ILE A 285 4.09 -9.07 -9.51
N ALA A 286 3.84 -9.62 -10.69
CA ALA A 286 3.46 -11.01 -10.86
C ALA A 286 4.53 -11.97 -10.32
N LYS A 287 5.82 -11.67 -10.57
CA LYS A 287 6.94 -12.48 -10.11
C LYS A 287 7.06 -12.52 -8.59
N VAL A 288 6.79 -11.41 -7.90
CA VAL A 288 6.74 -11.39 -6.43
C VAL A 288 5.65 -12.31 -5.92
N ILE A 289 4.45 -12.24 -6.49
CA ILE A 289 3.30 -13.08 -6.08
C ILE A 289 3.59 -14.55 -6.30
N GLU A 290 4.10 -14.91 -7.49
CA GLU A 290 4.52 -16.27 -7.80
C GLU A 290 5.57 -16.79 -6.81
N SER A 291 6.64 -16.01 -6.59
CA SER A 291 7.75 -16.40 -5.71
C SER A 291 7.29 -16.55 -4.26
N HIS A 292 6.41 -15.67 -3.79
CA HIS A 292 5.86 -15.72 -2.44
C HIS A 292 5.04 -16.99 -2.21
N TYR A 293 4.19 -17.37 -3.16
CA TYR A 293 3.39 -18.59 -3.04
C TYR A 293 4.22 -19.86 -3.20
N ALA A 294 5.28 -19.85 -4.01
CA ALA A 294 6.20 -20.98 -4.14
C ALA A 294 6.90 -21.30 -2.80
N GLN A 295 7.46 -20.28 -2.14
CA GLN A 295 8.13 -20.40 -0.84
C GLN A 295 7.22 -20.88 0.31
N ARG A 296 5.90 -20.85 0.13
CA ARG A 296 4.92 -21.26 1.13
C ARG A 296 4.39 -22.70 0.93
N LYS A 297 4.68 -23.31 -0.21
CA LYS A 297 4.35 -24.72 -0.48
C LYS A 297 5.40 -25.68 0.08
N GLU A 298 6.57 -25.16 0.40
CA GLU A 298 7.66 -25.81 1.14
C GLU A 298 7.45 -25.68 2.65
#